data_AF-A0A0Q4IJM5-F1
#
_entry.id   AF-A0A0Q4IJM5-F1
#
_cell.length_a   1.000
_cell.length_b   1.000
_cell.length_c   1.000
_cell.angle_alpha   90.00
_cell.angle_beta   90.00
_cell.angle_gamma   90.00
#
_symmetry.space_group_name_H-M   'P 1'
#
loop_
_entity.id
_entity.type
_entity.pdbx_description
1 polymer ?
#
loop_
_entity_poly.entity_id
_entity_poly.type
_entity_poly.pdbx_seq_one_letter_code
_entity_poly.pdbx_strand_id
1 'polypeptide(L)'
;MISRFPLRRALAGLTLAIAPMMAQPASAQFFWSPPDMSAPPLTDAAAATALGLPGATPAEIKAGLAWNLRAALNVAALQCQFEPTLLSTSNYNAMIAHHDAELDVAQAALLGYFQRTVGKGKAGQSASDMYNTRIYSSYSTVQAQKGFCQTTAEVGRQAIFADRGTLHEVGRVGLGPIKKSLIAAGEQYYGTPGYDYNVALPSFDPKCWKKGVLLPVCHQAWNDKAGVTP
;
A
#
# COMPACT_ATOMS: atom_id res chain seq x y z
N MET A 1 57.80 50.13 6.10
CA MET A 1 57.01 48.96 6.57
C MET A 1 55.53 49.30 6.44
N ILE A 2 54.84 48.84 5.39
CA ILE A 2 53.37 48.74 5.38
C ILE A 2 53.03 47.44 4.62
N SER A 3 52.60 46.44 5.39
CA SER A 3 52.27 45.08 4.92
C SER A 3 50.96 45.10 4.11
N ARG A 4 50.99 44.59 2.88
CA ARG A 4 49.79 44.42 2.03
C ARG A 4 49.08 43.13 2.44
N PHE A 5 47.94 43.29 3.11
CA PHE A 5 47.07 42.22 3.62
C PHE A 5 46.61 41.24 2.50
N PRO A 6 46.93 39.94 2.57
CA PRO A 6 46.34 38.89 1.72
C PRO A 6 44.97 38.39 2.24
N LEU A 7 44.32 39.12 3.15
CA LEU A 7 43.13 38.64 3.85
C LEU A 7 41.84 38.71 3.01
N ARG A 8 41.79 39.58 1.99
CA ARG A 8 40.59 39.74 1.14
C ARG A 8 40.35 38.57 0.18
N ARG A 9 41.39 37.81 -0.19
CA ARG A 9 41.24 36.66 -1.10
C ARG A 9 40.87 35.36 -0.36
N ALA A 10 41.25 35.24 0.92
CA ALA A 10 40.90 34.07 1.73
C ALA A 10 39.40 34.03 2.12
N LEU A 11 38.76 35.19 2.28
CA LEU A 11 37.34 35.29 2.64
C LEU A 11 36.37 34.98 1.50
N ALA A 12 36.78 35.16 0.23
CA ALA A 12 35.93 34.84 -0.93
C ALA A 12 35.90 33.35 -1.28
N GLY A 13 36.91 32.58 -0.88
CA GLY A 13 36.97 31.13 -1.11
C GLY A 13 36.15 30.31 -0.11
N LEU A 14 35.96 30.83 1.11
CA LEU A 14 35.24 30.09 2.16
C LEU A 14 33.72 30.11 2.00
N THR A 15 33.15 31.12 1.35
CA THR A 15 31.68 31.24 1.18
C THR A 15 31.11 30.29 0.13
N LEU A 16 31.88 29.93 -0.91
CA LEU A 16 31.44 28.95 -1.92
C LEU A 16 31.48 27.49 -1.43
N ALA A 17 32.21 27.18 -0.35
CA ALA A 17 32.31 25.81 0.17
C ALA A 17 31.19 25.43 1.16
N ILE A 18 30.43 26.41 1.68
CA ILE A 18 29.40 26.18 2.71
C ILE A 18 28.00 26.03 2.10
N ALA A 19 27.77 26.55 0.88
CA ALA A 19 26.47 26.49 0.21
C ALA A 19 25.90 25.06 -0.04
N PRO A 20 26.70 24.02 -0.37
CA PRO A 20 26.12 22.69 -0.61
C PRO A 20 25.71 21.94 0.67
N MET A 21 26.05 22.43 1.87
CA MET A 21 25.64 21.80 3.14
C MET A 21 24.22 22.18 3.59
N MET A 22 23.54 23.07 2.85
CA MET A 22 22.14 23.45 3.07
C MET A 22 21.20 22.84 2.02
N ALA A 23 21.62 21.77 1.32
CA ALA A 23 20.69 20.95 0.56
C ALA A 23 19.80 20.19 1.55
N GLN A 24 18.68 20.80 1.95
CA GLN A 24 17.63 20.09 2.67
C GLN A 24 17.20 18.87 1.85
N PRO A 25 16.83 17.74 2.48
CA PRO A 25 16.33 16.59 1.75
C PRO A 25 15.15 17.01 0.88
N ALA A 26 14.99 16.41 -0.30
CA ALA A 26 13.89 16.75 -1.22
C ALA A 26 12.49 16.60 -0.58
N SER A 27 12.35 15.80 0.48
CA SER A 27 11.13 15.70 1.29
C SER A 27 10.77 16.99 2.05
N ALA A 28 11.71 17.94 2.22
CA ALA A 28 11.43 19.25 2.81
C ALA A 28 11.00 20.29 1.76
N GLN A 29 11.17 20.01 0.46
CA GLN A 29 10.74 20.87 -0.64
C GLN A 29 9.33 20.49 -1.14
N PHE A 30 8.89 19.26 -0.87
CA PHE A 30 7.53 18.78 -1.09
C PHE A 30 6.81 18.65 0.24
N PHE A 31 5.78 19.46 0.47
CA PHE A 31 4.89 19.35 1.64
C PHE A 31 3.94 18.14 1.52
N TRP A 32 4.43 16.98 1.09
CA TRP A 32 3.62 15.78 0.89
C TRP A 32 4.22 14.59 1.66
N SER A 33 3.56 14.19 2.72
CA SER A 33 3.85 13.04 3.57
C SER A 33 2.93 11.87 3.17
N PRO A 34 3.45 10.85 2.46
CA PRO A 34 2.63 9.71 2.04
C PRO A 34 2.11 8.95 3.27
N PRO A 35 0.93 8.30 3.19
CA PRO A 35 0.41 7.51 4.29
C PRO A 35 1.39 6.41 4.72
N ASP A 36 1.55 6.23 6.03
CA ASP A 36 2.38 5.15 6.56
C ASP A 36 1.72 3.79 6.32
N MET A 37 2.31 3.00 5.42
CA MET A 37 1.87 1.63 5.12
C MET A 37 2.65 0.57 5.87
N SER A 38 3.53 0.93 6.82
CA SER A 38 4.30 -0.06 7.59
C SER A 38 3.39 -0.95 8.44
N ALA A 39 3.82 -2.21 8.59
CA ALA A 39 3.25 -3.19 9.48
C ALA A 39 4.36 -4.11 10.01
N PRO A 40 4.23 -4.65 11.23
CA PRO A 40 5.21 -5.60 11.75
C PRO A 40 5.24 -6.89 10.90
N PRO A 41 6.39 -7.57 10.79
CA PRO A 41 6.45 -8.87 10.14
C PRO A 41 5.48 -9.87 10.77
N LEU A 42 4.82 -10.68 9.95
CA LEU A 42 3.87 -11.68 10.43
C LEU A 42 4.58 -12.77 11.24
N THR A 43 4.15 -13.02 12.46
CA THR A 43 4.48 -14.27 13.17
C THR A 43 3.71 -15.44 12.54
N ASP A 44 4.11 -16.68 12.80
CA ASP A 44 3.40 -17.84 12.24
C ASP A 44 1.93 -17.90 12.67
N ALA A 45 1.64 -17.55 13.93
CA ALA A 45 0.27 -17.46 14.42
C ALA A 45 -0.52 -16.35 13.71
N ALA A 46 0.06 -15.16 13.55
CA ALA A 46 -0.56 -14.06 12.84
C ALA A 46 -0.78 -14.39 11.35
N ALA A 47 0.19 -15.07 10.72
CA ALA A 47 0.10 -15.53 9.34
C ALA A 47 -1.03 -16.56 9.17
N ALA A 48 -1.15 -17.54 10.07
CA ALA A 48 -2.24 -18.54 10.01
C ALA A 48 -3.61 -17.87 9.94
N THR A 49 -3.84 -16.86 10.78
CA THR A 49 -5.08 -16.09 10.79
C THR A 49 -5.22 -15.21 9.55
N ALA A 50 -4.21 -14.41 9.21
CA ALA A 50 -4.26 -13.46 8.10
C ALA A 50 -4.45 -14.14 6.73
N LEU A 51 -3.83 -15.30 6.54
CA LEU A 51 -3.94 -16.11 5.33
C LEU A 51 -5.22 -16.95 5.31
N GLY A 52 -5.95 -17.05 6.43
CA GLY A 52 -7.13 -17.90 6.57
C GLY A 52 -6.80 -19.38 6.44
N LEU A 53 -5.74 -19.83 7.12
CA LEU A 53 -5.23 -21.19 7.17
C LEU A 53 -5.21 -21.70 8.63
N PRO A 54 -6.37 -21.86 9.30
CA PRO A 54 -6.41 -22.36 10.66
C PRO A 54 -5.81 -23.78 10.77
N GLY A 55 -5.00 -24.02 11.80
CA GLY A 55 -4.33 -25.31 12.01
C GLY A 55 -3.27 -25.67 10.96
N ALA A 56 -2.75 -24.68 10.24
CA ALA A 56 -1.60 -24.86 9.36
C ALA A 56 -0.32 -25.10 10.16
N THR A 57 0.49 -26.02 9.67
CA THR A 57 1.85 -26.29 10.12
C THR A 57 2.82 -25.19 9.66
N PRO A 58 4.01 -25.07 10.26
CA PRO A 58 5.00 -24.07 9.83
C PRO A 58 5.34 -24.13 8.33
N ALA A 59 5.39 -25.33 7.75
CA ALA A 59 5.63 -25.51 6.32
C ALA A 59 4.47 -24.98 5.45
N GLU A 60 3.22 -25.22 5.87
CA GLU A 60 2.03 -24.69 5.18
C GLU A 60 1.90 -23.17 5.35
N ILE A 61 2.35 -22.61 6.48
CA ILE A 61 2.44 -21.15 6.66
C ILE A 61 3.46 -20.54 5.71
N LYS A 62 4.67 -21.11 5.64
CA LYS A 62 5.70 -20.70 4.68
C LYS A 62 5.17 -20.72 3.24
N ALA A 63 4.50 -21.81 2.85
CA ALA A 63 3.86 -21.91 1.55
C ALA A 63 2.77 -20.84 1.34
N GLY A 64 1.91 -20.64 2.34
CA GLY A 64 0.85 -19.63 2.31
C GLY A 64 1.38 -18.21 2.13
N LEU A 65 2.48 -17.84 2.80
CA LEU A 65 3.12 -16.53 2.67
C LEU A 65 3.63 -16.30 1.24
N ALA A 66 4.40 -17.25 0.68
CA ALA A 66 4.91 -17.14 -0.69
C ALA A 66 3.76 -17.08 -1.72
N TRP A 67 2.73 -17.92 -1.55
CA TRP A 67 1.60 -17.99 -2.47
C TRP A 67 0.71 -16.75 -2.43
N ASN A 68 0.49 -16.16 -1.26
CA ASN A 68 -0.25 -14.90 -1.13
C ASN A 68 0.54 -13.72 -1.69
N LEU A 69 1.86 -13.70 -1.52
CA LEU A 69 2.70 -12.69 -2.13
C LEU A 69 2.62 -12.78 -3.66
N ARG A 70 2.71 -13.98 -4.23
CA ARG A 70 2.50 -14.21 -5.67
C ARG A 70 1.15 -13.68 -6.13
N ALA A 71 0.07 -13.96 -5.41
CA ALA A 71 -1.26 -13.48 -5.76
C ALA A 71 -1.36 -11.94 -5.73
N ALA A 72 -0.82 -11.29 -4.69
CA ALA A 72 -0.79 -9.83 -4.59
C ALA A 72 -0.03 -9.19 -5.77
N LEU A 73 1.14 -9.73 -6.11
CA LEU A 73 1.96 -9.23 -7.21
C LEU A 73 1.33 -9.46 -8.58
N ASN A 74 0.58 -10.56 -8.76
CA ASN A 74 -0.20 -10.77 -9.99
C ASN A 74 -1.30 -9.71 -10.14
N VAL A 75 -2.06 -9.45 -9.08
CA VAL A 75 -3.12 -8.43 -9.09
C VAL A 75 -2.53 -7.05 -9.39
N ALA A 76 -1.37 -6.73 -8.81
CA ALA A 76 -0.64 -5.50 -9.13
C ALA A 76 -0.19 -5.42 -10.59
N ALA A 77 0.33 -6.52 -11.17
CA ALA A 77 0.72 -6.56 -12.58
C ALA A 77 -0.43 -6.28 -13.56
N LEU A 78 -1.69 -6.50 -13.13
CA LEU A 78 -2.89 -6.17 -13.88
C LEU A 78 -3.41 -4.76 -13.60
N GLN A 79 -3.52 -4.38 -12.32
CA GLN A 79 -4.18 -3.14 -11.90
C GLN A 79 -3.27 -1.90 -11.99
N CYS A 80 -1.95 -2.07 -11.99
CA CYS A 80 -1.00 -0.95 -11.87
C CYS A 80 -0.40 -0.48 -13.19
N GLN A 81 -0.92 -0.95 -14.33
CA GLN A 81 -0.37 -0.65 -15.67
C GLN A 81 -0.49 0.83 -16.08
N PHE A 82 -1.28 1.63 -15.35
CA PHE A 82 -1.38 3.08 -15.57
C PHE A 82 -0.08 3.82 -15.21
N GLU A 83 0.81 3.22 -14.41
CA GLU A 83 2.09 3.81 -14.02
C GLU A 83 3.26 2.86 -14.37
N PRO A 84 3.85 2.99 -15.56
CA PRO A 84 4.93 2.11 -16.01
C PRO A 84 6.18 2.15 -15.12
N THR A 85 6.44 3.25 -14.41
CA THR A 85 7.64 3.37 -13.56
C THR A 85 7.60 2.45 -12.35
N LEU A 86 6.44 1.90 -11.99
CA LEU A 86 6.29 0.92 -10.90
C LEU A 86 6.80 -0.47 -11.29
N LEU A 87 7.01 -0.74 -12.58
CA LEU A 87 7.56 -2.00 -13.08
C LEU A 87 6.79 -3.25 -12.59
N SER A 88 5.49 -3.11 -12.27
CA SER A 88 4.71 -4.17 -11.62
C SER A 88 4.67 -5.47 -12.44
N THR A 89 4.48 -5.37 -13.75
CA THR A 89 4.46 -6.53 -14.65
C THR A 89 5.83 -7.20 -14.76
N SER A 90 6.90 -6.43 -14.94
CA SER A 90 8.26 -6.98 -15.02
C SER A 90 8.71 -7.59 -13.69
N ASN A 91 8.40 -6.95 -12.56
CA ASN A 91 8.71 -7.47 -11.23
C ASN A 91 7.98 -8.80 -10.98
N TYR A 92 6.69 -8.89 -11.33
CA TYR A 92 5.92 -10.13 -11.19
C TYR A 92 6.51 -11.27 -12.03
N ASN A 93 6.78 -11.02 -13.32
CA ASN A 93 7.33 -12.04 -14.22
C ASN A 93 8.73 -12.49 -13.79
N ALA A 94 9.59 -11.55 -13.39
CA ALA A 94 10.92 -11.86 -12.90
C ALA A 94 10.89 -12.64 -11.58
N MET A 95 9.98 -12.30 -10.66
CA MET A 95 9.79 -13.02 -9.40
C MET A 95 9.38 -14.47 -9.65
N ILE A 96 8.42 -14.70 -10.55
CA ILE A 96 8.02 -16.07 -10.94
C ILE A 96 9.19 -16.84 -11.54
N ALA A 97 9.91 -16.24 -12.49
CA ALA A 97 11.04 -16.91 -13.13
C ALA A 97 12.19 -17.20 -12.15
N HIS A 98 12.35 -16.38 -11.11
CA HIS A 98 13.40 -16.57 -10.11
C HIS A 98 13.05 -17.63 -9.06
N HIS A 99 11.77 -17.75 -8.70
CA HIS A 99 11.26 -18.55 -7.58
C HIS A 99 10.27 -19.66 -8.00
N ASP A 100 10.30 -20.09 -9.26
CA ASP A 100 9.36 -21.09 -9.83
C ASP A 100 9.28 -22.37 -8.99
N ALA A 101 10.43 -22.95 -8.64
CA ALA A 101 10.51 -24.15 -7.83
C ALA A 101 9.95 -23.95 -6.40
N GLU A 102 10.16 -22.77 -5.79
CA GLU A 102 9.58 -22.46 -4.48
C GLU A 102 8.06 -22.32 -4.57
N LEU A 103 7.55 -21.74 -5.67
CA LEU A 103 6.12 -21.56 -5.91
C LEU A 103 5.40 -22.89 -6.19
N ASP A 104 6.03 -23.82 -6.92
CA ASP A 104 5.47 -25.16 -7.16
C ASP A 104 5.34 -25.94 -5.85
N VAL A 105 6.36 -25.89 -5.00
CA VAL A 105 6.33 -26.49 -3.66
C VAL A 105 5.26 -25.84 -2.79
N ALA A 106 5.14 -24.51 -2.83
CA ALA A 106 4.12 -23.78 -2.08
C ALA A 106 2.70 -24.18 -2.51
N GLN A 107 2.45 -24.30 -3.82
CA GLN A 107 1.16 -24.74 -4.36
C GLN A 107 0.80 -26.15 -3.87
N ALA A 108 1.75 -27.08 -3.98
CA ALA A 108 1.54 -28.46 -3.54
C ALA A 108 1.27 -28.55 -2.03
N ALA A 109 2.00 -27.78 -1.21
CA ALA A 109 1.81 -27.73 0.23
C ALA A 109 0.43 -27.17 0.62
N LEU A 110 -0.06 -26.12 -0.06
CA LEU A 110 -1.40 -25.58 0.17
C LEU A 110 -2.50 -26.56 -0.24
N LEU A 111 -2.34 -27.25 -1.37
CA LEU A 111 -3.27 -28.32 -1.73
C LEU A 111 -3.27 -29.43 -0.66
N GLY A 112 -2.10 -29.81 -0.17
CA GLY A 112 -1.94 -30.76 0.94
C GLY A 112 -2.67 -30.31 2.21
N TYR A 113 -2.57 -29.02 2.57
CA TYR A 113 -3.31 -28.42 3.69
C TYR A 113 -4.82 -28.62 3.54
N PHE A 114 -5.40 -28.29 2.38
CA PHE A 114 -6.84 -28.44 2.17
C PHE A 114 -7.28 -29.90 2.10
N GLN A 115 -6.47 -30.79 1.53
CA GLN A 115 -6.74 -32.22 1.57
C GLN A 115 -6.75 -32.80 2.98
N ARG A 116 -5.90 -32.25 3.86
CA ARG A 116 -5.80 -32.66 5.27
C ARG A 116 -6.92 -32.09 6.14
N THR A 117 -7.28 -30.82 5.94
CA THR A 117 -8.19 -30.08 6.84
C THR A 117 -9.65 -30.11 6.40
N VAL A 118 -9.91 -30.13 5.08
CA VAL A 118 -11.27 -30.15 4.53
C VAL A 118 -11.67 -31.54 4.05
N GLY A 119 -10.73 -32.27 3.43
CA GLY A 119 -10.93 -33.68 3.04
C GLY A 119 -10.19 -34.05 1.75
N LYS A 120 -9.80 -35.32 1.63
CA LYS A 120 -9.04 -35.81 0.48
C LYS A 120 -9.87 -35.78 -0.83
N GLY A 121 -9.18 -35.64 -1.95
CA GLY A 121 -9.79 -35.65 -3.29
C GLY A 121 -10.55 -34.37 -3.61
N LYS A 122 -11.78 -34.52 -4.12
CA LYS A 122 -12.58 -33.40 -4.67
C LYS A 122 -12.84 -32.29 -3.66
N ALA A 123 -13.10 -32.63 -2.38
CA ALA A 123 -13.40 -31.64 -1.34
C ALA A 123 -12.22 -30.69 -1.11
N GLY A 124 -11.01 -31.24 -0.89
CA GLY A 124 -9.79 -30.45 -0.71
C GLY A 124 -9.39 -29.67 -1.97
N GLN A 125 -9.58 -30.25 -3.16
CA GLN A 125 -9.34 -29.53 -4.42
C GLN A 125 -10.26 -28.31 -4.56
N SER A 126 -11.57 -28.51 -4.38
CA SER A 126 -12.55 -27.40 -4.40
C SER A 126 -12.21 -26.31 -3.38
N ALA A 127 -11.80 -26.69 -2.16
CA ALA A 127 -11.42 -25.73 -1.14
C ALA A 127 -10.15 -24.95 -1.51
N SER A 128 -9.15 -25.61 -2.11
CA SER A 128 -7.94 -24.97 -2.64
C SER A 128 -8.26 -23.99 -3.77
N ASP A 129 -9.18 -24.34 -4.68
CA ASP A 129 -9.58 -23.47 -5.79
C ASP A 129 -10.37 -22.23 -5.30
N MET A 130 -11.26 -22.43 -4.32
CA MET A 130 -11.96 -21.34 -3.64
C MET A 130 -10.98 -20.44 -2.89
N TYR A 131 -9.97 -21.03 -2.23
CA TYR A 131 -8.92 -20.28 -1.56
C TYR A 131 -8.16 -19.39 -2.53
N ASN A 132 -7.71 -19.95 -3.66
CA ASN A 132 -7.05 -19.20 -4.73
C ASN A 132 -7.92 -18.02 -5.18
N THR A 133 -9.17 -18.28 -5.53
CA THR A 133 -10.10 -17.22 -5.97
C THR A 133 -10.24 -16.12 -4.92
N ARG A 134 -10.39 -16.49 -3.64
CA ARG A 134 -10.52 -15.53 -2.53
C ARG A 134 -9.29 -14.66 -2.38
N ILE A 135 -8.07 -15.21 -2.46
CA ILE A 135 -6.86 -14.41 -2.25
C ILE A 135 -6.67 -13.38 -3.38
N TYR A 136 -6.93 -13.73 -4.65
CA TYR A 136 -6.89 -12.76 -5.76
C TYR A 136 -7.91 -11.64 -5.55
N SER A 137 -9.16 -11.98 -5.27
CA SER A 137 -10.22 -10.99 -5.00
C SER A 137 -9.90 -10.10 -3.81
N SER A 138 -9.20 -10.63 -2.79
CA SER A 138 -8.83 -9.88 -1.59
C SER A 138 -7.78 -8.79 -1.80
N TYR A 139 -7.14 -8.71 -2.97
CA TYR A 139 -6.19 -7.65 -3.31
C TYR A 139 -6.73 -6.66 -4.35
N SER A 140 -7.96 -6.87 -4.84
CA SER A 140 -8.57 -5.93 -5.78
C SER A 140 -9.05 -4.67 -5.07
N THR A 141 -8.49 -3.51 -5.41
CA THR A 141 -8.91 -2.22 -4.86
C THR A 141 -8.98 -1.15 -5.93
N VAL A 142 -10.12 -0.45 -6.00
CA VAL A 142 -10.32 0.68 -6.93
C VAL A 142 -9.97 1.99 -6.24
N GLN A 143 -10.48 2.21 -5.03
CA GLN A 143 -10.30 3.50 -4.33
C GLN A 143 -8.89 3.67 -3.74
N ALA A 144 -8.21 2.57 -3.40
CA ALA A 144 -6.86 2.61 -2.82
C ALA A 144 -5.76 2.24 -3.83
N GLN A 145 -6.07 2.24 -5.14
CA GLN A 145 -5.20 1.72 -6.20
C GLN A 145 -3.79 2.33 -6.16
N LYS A 146 -3.66 3.65 -5.91
CA LYS A 146 -2.35 4.32 -5.81
C LYS A 146 -1.48 3.75 -4.68
N GLY A 147 -2.03 3.64 -3.47
CA GLY A 147 -1.32 3.10 -2.30
C GLY A 147 -0.95 1.64 -2.50
N PHE A 148 -1.87 0.84 -3.03
CA PHE A 148 -1.63 -0.57 -3.33
C PHE A 148 -0.54 -0.75 -4.39
N CYS A 149 -0.59 -0.02 -5.49
CA CYS A 149 0.39 -0.12 -6.57
C CYS A 149 1.78 0.32 -6.13
N GLN A 150 1.90 1.39 -5.35
CA GLN A 150 3.19 1.82 -4.82
C GLN A 150 3.78 0.80 -3.84
N THR A 151 2.96 0.30 -2.91
CA THR A 151 3.40 -0.68 -1.90
C THR A 151 3.81 -2.00 -2.56
N THR A 152 3.01 -2.51 -3.51
CA THR A 152 3.33 -3.75 -4.23
C THR A 152 4.51 -3.61 -5.18
N ALA A 153 4.78 -2.42 -5.73
CA ALA A 153 6.00 -2.18 -6.51
C ALA A 153 7.26 -2.31 -5.65
N GLU A 154 7.24 -1.74 -4.44
CA GLU A 154 8.34 -1.84 -3.50
C GLU A 154 8.58 -3.30 -3.06
N VAL A 155 7.52 -3.99 -2.63
CA VAL A 155 7.61 -5.41 -2.23
C VAL A 155 7.98 -6.29 -3.42
N GLY A 156 7.47 -6.00 -4.62
CA GLY A 156 7.82 -6.70 -5.85
C GLY A 156 9.31 -6.58 -6.19
N ARG A 157 9.91 -5.41 -5.96
CA ARG A 157 11.35 -5.22 -6.08
C ARG A 157 12.13 -6.04 -5.06
N GLN A 158 11.65 -6.13 -3.81
CA GLN A 158 12.28 -6.99 -2.80
C GLN A 158 12.21 -8.46 -3.22
N ALA A 159 11.09 -8.90 -3.80
CA ALA A 159 10.90 -10.28 -4.24
C ALA A 159 11.87 -10.72 -5.36
N ILE A 160 12.20 -9.83 -6.31
CA ILE A 160 13.14 -10.16 -7.40
C ILE A 160 14.61 -10.23 -6.95
N PHE A 161 14.94 -9.62 -5.82
CA PHE A 161 16.31 -9.61 -5.25
C PHE A 161 16.47 -10.56 -4.06
N ALA A 162 15.39 -11.19 -3.60
CA ALA A 162 15.45 -12.19 -2.54
C ALA A 162 16.09 -13.49 -3.05
N ASP A 163 16.89 -14.13 -2.19
CA ASP A 163 17.50 -15.42 -2.51
C ASP A 163 16.42 -16.49 -2.76
N ARG A 164 16.70 -17.43 -3.67
CA ARG A 164 15.82 -18.57 -3.93
C ARG A 164 15.51 -19.35 -2.65
N GLY A 165 14.24 -19.69 -2.43
CA GLY A 165 13.80 -20.41 -1.23
C GLY A 165 13.46 -19.49 -0.03
N THR A 166 13.58 -18.17 -0.22
CA THR A 166 13.29 -17.14 0.80
C THR A 166 12.12 -16.23 0.44
N LEU A 167 11.35 -16.52 -0.64
CA LEU A 167 10.23 -15.69 -1.05
C LEU A 167 9.17 -15.53 0.06
N HIS A 168 8.97 -16.57 0.86
CA HIS A 168 8.12 -16.53 2.05
C HIS A 168 8.52 -15.47 3.09
N GLU A 169 9.81 -15.14 3.22
CA GLU A 169 10.29 -14.09 4.14
C GLU A 169 9.95 -12.70 3.60
N VAL A 170 10.02 -12.51 2.28
CA VAL A 170 9.45 -11.31 1.64
C VAL A 170 7.96 -11.24 1.89
N GLY A 171 7.25 -12.37 1.80
CA GLY A 171 5.83 -12.44 2.14
C GLY A 171 5.56 -12.07 3.60
N ARG A 172 6.41 -12.52 4.53
CA ARG A 172 6.29 -12.28 5.97
C ARG A 172 6.33 -10.79 6.31
N VAL A 173 7.20 -10.04 5.64
CA VAL A 173 7.36 -8.58 5.86
C VAL A 173 6.39 -7.79 4.97
N GLY A 174 6.17 -8.22 3.72
CA GLY A 174 5.46 -7.43 2.70
C GLY A 174 3.94 -7.57 2.71
N LEU A 175 3.37 -8.69 3.18
CA LEU A 175 1.92 -8.89 3.14
C LEU A 175 1.16 -7.97 4.10
N GLY A 176 1.73 -7.63 5.25
CA GLY A 176 1.14 -6.67 6.18
C GLY A 176 0.96 -5.27 5.55
N PRO A 177 2.03 -4.67 5.02
CA PRO A 177 1.95 -3.41 4.28
C PRO A 177 1.00 -3.46 3.08
N ILE A 178 1.07 -4.52 2.27
CA ILE A 178 0.16 -4.70 1.14
C ILE A 178 -1.29 -4.70 1.61
N LYS A 179 -1.63 -5.42 2.68
CA LYS A 179 -3.00 -5.43 3.22
C LYS A 179 -3.43 -4.06 3.75
N LYS A 180 -2.55 -3.33 4.43
CA LYS A 180 -2.83 -1.96 4.90
C LYS A 180 -3.10 -1.00 3.72
N SER A 181 -2.38 -1.17 2.61
CA SER A 181 -2.49 -0.35 1.40
C SER A 181 -3.80 -0.53 0.60
N LEU A 182 -4.62 -1.52 0.95
CA LEU A 182 -5.93 -1.74 0.30
C LEU A 182 -7.00 -0.75 0.79
N ILE A 183 -6.74 -0.03 1.87
CA ILE A 183 -7.60 1.02 2.41
C ILE A 183 -7.11 2.36 1.88
N ALA A 184 -8.03 3.16 1.33
CA ALA A 184 -7.69 4.49 0.86
C ALA A 184 -7.25 5.35 2.05
N ALA A 185 -6.04 5.89 1.96
CA ALA A 185 -5.45 6.74 2.98
C ALA A 185 -5.02 8.07 2.35
N GLY A 186 -5.32 9.16 3.04
CA GLY A 186 -4.88 10.50 2.66
C GLY A 186 -3.40 10.73 2.96
N GLU A 187 -2.91 11.88 2.52
CA GLU A 187 -1.66 12.50 2.98
C GLU A 187 -1.73 12.72 4.51
N GLN A 188 -0.60 12.53 5.21
CA GLN A 188 -0.60 12.47 6.68
C GLN A 188 -0.94 13.81 7.37
N TYR A 189 -0.74 14.94 6.70
CA TYR A 189 -0.89 16.29 7.25
C TYR A 189 -2.17 17.01 6.78
N TYR A 190 -2.48 16.93 5.48
CA TYR A 190 -3.57 17.55 4.75
C TYR A 190 -4.76 16.60 4.53
N GLY A 191 -4.68 15.35 4.98
CA GLY A 191 -5.74 14.36 4.80
C GLY A 191 -5.85 13.97 3.33
N THR A 192 -7.07 13.87 2.80
CA THR A 192 -7.31 13.49 1.41
C THR A 192 -7.81 14.72 0.64
N PRO A 193 -6.91 15.50 -0.02
CA PRO A 193 -7.31 16.69 -0.73
C PRO A 193 -8.27 16.30 -1.85
N GLY A 194 -9.55 16.65 -1.69
CA GLY A 194 -10.61 16.26 -2.63
C GLY A 194 -11.48 15.06 -2.23
N TYR A 195 -11.39 14.52 -1.01
CA TYR A 195 -12.45 13.66 -0.43
C TYR A 195 -12.97 14.20 0.90
N ASP A 196 -12.18 15.02 1.60
CA ASP A 196 -12.56 15.64 2.88
C ASP A 196 -13.36 16.94 2.71
N TYR A 197 -13.86 17.23 1.51
CA TYR A 197 -14.81 18.32 1.32
C TYR A 197 -16.15 17.93 1.95
N ASN A 198 -16.40 18.38 3.18
CA ASN A 198 -17.76 18.41 3.69
C ASN A 198 -18.48 19.58 3.03
N VAL A 199 -19.29 19.30 2.01
CA VAL A 199 -20.20 20.30 1.46
C VAL A 199 -21.21 20.62 2.56
N ALA A 200 -21.22 21.85 3.08
CA ALA A 200 -22.31 22.28 3.94
C ALA A 200 -23.60 22.22 3.11
N LEU A 201 -24.50 21.31 3.44
CA LEU A 201 -25.81 21.17 2.79
C LEU A 201 -26.90 21.85 3.64
N PRO A 202 -27.95 22.41 3.02
CA PRO A 202 -29.12 22.85 3.77
C PRO A 202 -29.80 21.66 4.44
N SER A 203 -30.53 21.91 5.53
CA SER A 203 -31.29 20.86 6.21
C SER A 203 -32.33 20.23 5.27
N PHE A 204 -32.36 18.90 5.18
CA PHE A 204 -33.40 18.15 4.45
C PHE A 204 -34.64 17.84 5.29
N ASP A 205 -34.72 18.34 6.53
CA ASP A 205 -35.91 18.20 7.38
C ASP A 205 -37.12 18.87 6.68
N PRO A 206 -38.28 18.18 6.57
CA PRO A 206 -39.47 18.72 5.91
C PRO A 206 -39.87 20.12 6.39
N LYS A 207 -39.61 20.46 7.66
CA LYS A 207 -39.93 21.79 8.21
C LYS A 207 -39.15 22.94 7.56
N CYS A 208 -38.03 22.65 6.90
CA CYS A 208 -37.20 23.64 6.23
C CYS A 208 -37.66 23.95 4.80
N TRP A 209 -38.65 23.24 4.26
CA TRP A 209 -39.05 23.34 2.86
C TRP A 209 -40.53 23.67 2.72
N LYS A 210 -40.85 24.66 1.87
CA LYS A 210 -42.23 24.98 1.50
C LYS A 210 -42.31 25.13 -0.01
N LYS A 211 -43.10 24.27 -0.66
CA LYS A 211 -43.24 24.22 -2.14
C LYS A 211 -41.90 24.12 -2.87
N GLY A 212 -40.95 23.35 -2.32
CA GLY A 212 -39.61 23.19 -2.90
C GLY A 212 -38.66 24.37 -2.69
N VAL A 213 -39.07 25.40 -1.93
CA VAL A 213 -38.23 26.54 -1.57
C VAL A 213 -37.74 26.39 -0.13
N LEU A 214 -36.43 26.56 0.08
CA LEU A 214 -35.81 26.56 1.40
C LEU A 214 -36.26 27.80 2.18
N LEU A 215 -36.75 27.60 3.40
CA LEU A 215 -37.21 28.70 4.24
C LEU A 215 -36.05 29.59 4.71
N PRO A 216 -36.26 30.91 4.86
CA PRO A 216 -35.19 31.85 5.22
C PRO A 216 -34.39 31.49 6.47
N VAL A 217 -35.05 30.97 7.52
CA VAL A 217 -34.37 30.54 8.76
C VAL A 217 -33.41 29.37 8.50
N CYS A 218 -33.80 28.41 7.66
CA CYS A 218 -32.95 27.28 7.32
C CYS A 218 -31.88 27.66 6.28
N HIS A 219 -32.14 28.67 5.44
CA HIS A 219 -31.16 29.25 4.53
C HIS A 219 -30.07 30.02 5.29
N GLN A 220 -30.46 30.84 6.28
CA GLN A 220 -29.50 31.54 7.14
C GLN A 220 -28.64 30.56 7.92
N ALA A 221 -29.26 29.55 8.56
CA ALA A 221 -28.52 28.51 9.28
C ALA A 221 -27.58 27.70 8.38
N TRP A 222 -27.89 27.59 7.08
CA TRP A 222 -26.98 27.00 6.09
C TRP A 222 -25.81 27.93 5.77
N ASN A 223 -26.05 29.21 5.52
CA ASN A 223 -25.00 30.21 5.27
C ASN A 223 -24.01 30.31 6.44
N ASP A 224 -24.54 30.33 7.68
CA ASP A 224 -23.73 30.38 8.91
C ASP A 224 -22.79 29.15 9.03
N LYS A 225 -23.24 27.97 8.56
CA LYS A 225 -22.43 26.75 8.54
C LYS A 225 -21.46 26.69 7.36
N ALA A 226 -21.84 27.24 6.23
CA ALA A 226 -21.03 27.25 5.01
C ALA A 226 -19.88 28.28 5.05
N GLY A 227 -19.84 29.13 6.08
CA GLY A 227 -18.84 30.20 6.20
C GLY A 227 -19.04 31.33 5.18
N VAL A 228 -20.22 31.41 4.56
CA VAL A 228 -20.57 32.48 3.62
C VAL A 228 -21.11 33.64 4.44
N THR A 229 -20.26 34.64 4.69
CA THR A 229 -20.72 35.93 5.23
C THR A 229 -21.25 36.78 4.08
N PRO A 230 -22.40 37.46 4.21
CA PRO A 230 -22.98 38.28 3.14
C PRO A 230 -22.06 39.43 2.71
#